data_AF-A0A6H1RD21-F1
#
_entry.id   AF-A0A6H1RD21-F1
#
_cell.length_a   1.000
_cell.length_b   1.000
_cell.length_c   1.000
_cell.angle_alpha   90.00
_cell.angle_beta   90.00
_cell.angle_gamma   90.00
#
_symmetry.space_group_name_H-M   'P 1'
#
loop_
_entity.id
_entity.type
_entity.pdbx_description
1 polymer ?
#
loop_
_entity_poly.entity_id
_entity_poly.type
_entity_poly.pdbx_seq_one_letter_code
_entity_poly.pdbx_strand_id
1 'polypeptide(L)'
;MSELFNGRWRIDAARSLVWDDATKEHVPDLVGDEIITLRVDRGVQDYEVLYGDSPVIRMGYTSRYDDPTWVPYLVRSIENTAERTDEEAVAEFKARIHAAQGERERHFVVGKPYGLVRTVYVDERSHYRVSKDPNTNRAQSVMLRRMAEDGDLYVSTVMDLDGVPFRIRTFVRDR
;
A
#
# COMPACT_ATOMS: atom_id res chain seq x y z
N MET A 1 -17.25 15.11 -1.23
CA MET A 1 -16.34 13.99 -0.94
C MET A 1 -15.13 14.56 -0.26
N SER A 2 -14.68 13.94 0.83
CA SER A 2 -13.68 14.51 1.75
C SER A 2 -12.30 14.64 1.10
N GLU A 3 -11.73 15.83 1.23
CA GLU A 3 -10.34 16.15 0.87
C GLU A 3 -9.37 15.88 2.03
N LEU A 4 -9.81 15.30 3.15
CA LEU A 4 -8.98 15.11 4.36
C LEU A 4 -7.70 14.31 4.07
N PHE A 5 -7.80 13.33 3.17
CA PHE A 5 -6.68 12.51 2.74
C PHE A 5 -5.72 13.24 1.78
N ASN A 6 -6.08 14.41 1.25
CA ASN A 6 -5.20 15.15 0.36
C ASN A 6 -3.92 15.56 1.09
N GLY A 7 -2.79 15.31 0.44
CA GLY A 7 -1.48 15.66 0.95
C GLY A 7 -0.46 14.55 0.80
N ARG A 8 0.68 14.77 1.45
CA ARG A 8 1.79 13.84 1.53
C ARG A 8 1.83 13.25 2.94
N TRP A 9 2.08 11.96 3.01
CA TRP A 9 1.96 11.17 4.23
C TRP A 9 3.16 10.26 4.34
N ARG A 10 3.89 10.33 5.46
CA ARG A 10 5.02 9.46 5.72
C ARG A 10 4.66 8.42 6.75
N ILE A 11 5.18 7.21 6.59
CA ILE A 11 4.98 6.13 7.55
C ILE A 11 5.57 6.51 8.91
N ASP A 12 4.82 6.20 9.98
CA ASP A 12 5.35 6.07 11.33
C ASP A 12 5.71 4.59 11.52
N ALA A 13 6.96 4.25 11.20
CA ALA A 13 7.45 2.87 11.24
C ALA A 13 7.38 2.28 12.66
N ALA A 14 7.55 3.11 13.70
CA ALA A 14 7.49 2.67 15.09
C ALA A 14 6.09 2.21 15.52
N ARG A 15 5.03 2.65 14.82
CA ARG A 15 3.64 2.26 15.05
C ARG A 15 3.09 1.33 13.97
N SER A 16 3.94 0.83 13.08
CA SER A 16 3.53 0.03 11.93
C SER A 16 3.93 -1.43 12.12
N LEU A 17 3.01 -2.32 11.75
CA LEU A 17 3.08 -3.74 12.02
C LEU A 17 2.78 -4.55 10.75
N VAL A 18 3.44 -5.70 10.63
CA VAL A 18 3.21 -6.71 9.61
C VAL A 18 2.99 -8.06 10.27
N TRP A 19 2.15 -8.90 9.67
CA TRP A 19 1.91 -10.23 10.19
C TRP A 19 3.04 -11.18 9.81
N ASP A 20 3.54 -11.92 10.78
CA ASP A 20 4.50 -12.99 10.58
C ASP A 20 3.80 -14.36 10.63
N ASP A 21 3.83 -15.08 9.51
CA ASP A 21 3.20 -16.39 9.41
C ASP A 21 3.92 -17.49 10.21
N ALA A 22 5.19 -17.30 10.57
CA ALA A 22 5.92 -18.27 11.37
C ALA A 22 5.49 -18.22 12.84
N THR A 23 5.40 -17.01 13.40
CA THR A 23 5.03 -16.79 14.80
C THR A 23 3.52 -16.64 15.02
N LYS A 24 2.76 -16.33 13.96
CA LYS A 24 1.32 -15.99 14.01
C LYS A 24 1.04 -14.75 14.86
N GLU A 25 1.95 -13.80 14.81
CA GLU A 25 1.86 -12.53 15.54
C GLU A 25 2.15 -11.34 14.61
N HIS A 26 1.70 -10.16 15.04
CA HIS A 26 2.12 -8.90 14.43
C HIS A 26 3.49 -8.50 14.96
N VAL A 27 4.43 -8.33 14.04
CA VAL A 27 5.80 -7.87 14.31
C VAL A 27 6.02 -6.47 13.70
N PRO A 28 7.06 -5.73 14.12
CA PRO A 28 7.39 -4.44 13.51
C PRO A 28 7.57 -4.55 11.99
N ASP A 29 6.98 -3.61 11.24
CA ASP A 29 7.12 -3.56 9.79
C ASP A 29 8.45 -2.91 9.38
N LEU A 30 9.38 -3.73 8.87
CA LEU A 30 10.74 -3.30 8.50
C LEU A 30 10.84 -2.75 7.08
N VAL A 31 9.77 -2.12 6.59
CA VAL A 31 9.71 -1.45 5.28
C VAL A 31 10.79 -0.38 5.10
N GLY A 32 11.23 0.28 6.19
CA GLY A 32 12.10 1.45 6.12
C GLY A 32 11.25 2.72 6.01
N ASP A 33 11.34 3.42 4.89
CA ASP A 33 10.50 4.60 4.60
C ASP A 33 9.34 4.24 3.65
N GLU A 34 8.23 4.95 3.80
CA GLU A 34 7.11 4.88 2.87
C GLU A 34 6.40 6.24 2.85
N ILE A 35 6.30 6.81 1.65
CA ILE A 35 5.71 8.12 1.43
C ILE A 35 4.56 7.98 0.45
N ILE A 36 3.37 8.32 0.89
CA ILE A 36 2.15 8.32 0.10
C ILE A 36 1.77 9.74 -0.27
N THR A 37 1.48 9.97 -1.53
CA THR A 37 0.82 11.21 -1.99
C THR A 37 -0.58 10.87 -2.46
N LEU A 38 -1.55 11.58 -1.90
CA LEU A 38 -2.97 11.44 -2.21
C LEU A 38 -3.50 12.79 -2.70
N ARG A 39 -4.23 12.74 -3.81
CA ARG A 39 -5.03 13.88 -4.31
C ARG A 39 -6.40 13.37 -4.71
N VAL A 40 -7.44 13.99 -4.18
CA VAL A 40 -8.84 13.69 -4.44
C VAL A 40 -9.48 14.94 -5.01
N ASP A 41 -9.92 14.87 -6.26
CA ASP A 41 -10.73 15.91 -6.91
C ASP A 41 -12.01 15.26 -7.44
N ARG A 42 -13.18 15.78 -7.04
CA ARG A 42 -14.51 15.34 -7.51
C ARG A 42 -14.66 13.81 -7.54
N GLY A 43 -14.18 13.16 -6.47
CA GLY A 43 -14.24 11.72 -6.27
C GLY A 43 -13.24 10.88 -7.06
N VAL A 44 -12.30 11.51 -7.77
CA VAL A 44 -11.17 10.83 -8.40
C VAL A 44 -9.98 10.93 -7.47
N GLN A 45 -9.46 9.79 -7.03
CA GLN A 45 -8.26 9.67 -6.22
C GLN A 45 -7.06 9.33 -7.12
N ASP A 46 -6.10 10.24 -7.17
CA ASP A 46 -4.73 9.98 -7.61
C ASP A 46 -3.90 9.54 -6.41
N TYR A 47 -3.36 8.33 -6.50
CA TYR A 47 -2.52 7.72 -5.47
C TYR A 47 -1.12 7.45 -6.03
N GLU A 48 -0.12 7.91 -5.29
CA GLU A 48 1.28 7.53 -5.48
C GLU A 48 1.88 7.07 -4.17
N VAL A 49 2.79 6.10 -4.24
CA VAL A 49 3.64 5.71 -3.13
C VAL A 49 5.09 5.57 -3.57
N LEU A 50 6.00 6.05 -2.72
CA LEU A 50 7.41 5.70 -2.70
C LEU A 50 7.57 4.66 -1.58
N TYR A 51 7.85 3.41 -1.93
CA TYR A 51 7.73 2.28 -1.02
C TYR A 51 9.09 1.64 -0.76
N GLY A 52 9.53 1.69 0.49
CA GLY A 52 10.85 1.24 0.91
C GLY A 52 11.90 2.35 0.82
N ASP A 53 13.01 2.12 1.52
CA ASP A 53 14.21 2.97 1.55
C ASP A 53 15.40 2.37 0.76
N SER A 54 15.40 1.05 0.55
CA SER A 54 16.40 0.32 -0.23
C SER A 54 15.84 -1.04 -0.69
N PRO A 55 15.31 -1.14 -1.93
CA PRO A 55 15.15 -0.06 -2.90
C PRO A 55 13.92 0.82 -2.59
N VAL A 56 13.83 1.97 -3.26
CA VAL A 56 12.60 2.77 -3.31
C VAL A 56 11.78 2.31 -4.51
N ILE A 57 10.59 1.77 -4.27
CA ILE A 57 9.68 1.29 -5.31
C ILE A 57 8.57 2.31 -5.51
N ARG A 58 8.53 2.95 -6.70
CA ARG A 58 7.47 3.91 -7.03
C ARG A 58 6.28 3.21 -7.64
N MET A 59 5.10 3.37 -7.05
CA MET A 59 3.86 2.79 -7.57
C MET A 59 2.72 3.80 -7.53
N GLY A 60 1.69 3.61 -8.35
CA GLY A 60 0.50 4.45 -8.27
C GLY A 60 -0.66 4.04 -9.17
N TYR A 61 -1.80 4.65 -8.93
CA TYR A 61 -3.03 4.48 -9.72
C TYR A 61 -3.90 5.73 -9.63
N THR A 62 -4.85 5.84 -10.55
CA THR A 62 -5.94 6.81 -10.51
C THR A 62 -7.25 6.04 -10.53
N SER A 63 -8.13 6.26 -9.55
CA SER A 63 -9.42 5.57 -9.44
C SER A 63 -10.52 6.54 -9.03
N ARG A 64 -11.72 6.37 -9.59
CA ARG A 64 -12.91 7.07 -9.11
C ARG A 64 -13.57 6.23 -8.02
N TYR A 65 -13.94 6.86 -6.91
CA TYR A 65 -14.70 6.18 -5.86
C TYR A 65 -15.99 5.59 -6.41
N ASP A 66 -16.27 4.36 -6.01
CA ASP A 66 -17.47 3.58 -6.33
C ASP A 66 -17.66 3.27 -7.82
N ASP A 67 -16.66 3.57 -8.65
CA ASP A 67 -16.63 3.15 -10.05
C ASP A 67 -16.42 1.63 -10.13
N PRO A 68 -17.26 0.90 -10.86
CA PRO A 68 -17.09 -0.53 -11.07
C PRO A 68 -15.92 -0.86 -12.01
N THR A 69 -15.11 0.09 -12.45
CA THR A 69 -13.94 -0.19 -13.29
C THR A 69 -12.75 -0.56 -12.42
N TRP A 70 -12.16 -1.74 -12.67
CA TRP A 70 -10.86 -2.10 -12.08
C TRP A 70 -9.75 -1.34 -12.78
N VAL A 71 -8.92 -0.63 -12.01
CA VAL A 71 -7.79 0.15 -12.56
C VAL A 71 -6.46 -0.49 -12.19
N PRO A 72 -5.43 -0.40 -13.05
CA PRO A 72 -4.12 -0.97 -12.74
C PRO A 72 -3.40 -0.13 -11.69
N TYR A 73 -2.92 -0.79 -10.64
CA TYR A 73 -1.93 -0.26 -9.70
C TYR A 73 -0.54 -0.62 -10.21
N LEU A 74 0.14 0.33 -10.83
CA LEU A 74 1.35 0.09 -11.61
C LEU A 74 2.61 0.27 -10.79
N VAL A 75 3.61 -0.59 -11.02
CA VAL A 75 5.00 -0.34 -10.64
C VAL A 75 5.64 0.52 -11.71
N ARG A 76 6.04 1.74 -11.35
CA ARG A 76 6.52 2.78 -12.27
C ARG A 76 8.05 2.82 -12.36
N SER A 77 8.72 2.70 -11.23
CA SER A 77 10.18 2.63 -11.15
C SER A 77 10.62 1.86 -9.91
N ILE A 78 11.85 1.35 -9.95
CA ILE A 78 12.58 0.82 -8.81
C ILE A 78 13.90 1.59 -8.80
N GLU A 79 14.19 2.26 -7.69
CA GLU A 79 15.37 3.07 -7.50
C GLU A 79 16.23 2.39 -6.43
N ASN A 80 17.31 1.76 -6.87
CA ASN A 80 18.27 1.08 -6.00
C ASN A 80 19.61 1.84 -6.02
N THR A 81 20.05 2.30 -4.86
CA THR A 81 21.30 3.06 -4.71
C THR A 81 22.46 2.19 -4.23
N ALA A 82 22.23 0.91 -3.93
CA ALA A 82 23.26 -0.01 -3.47
C ALA A 82 23.97 -0.69 -4.65
N GLU A 83 25.20 -1.18 -4.42
CA GLU A 83 26.01 -1.95 -5.37
C GLU A 83 25.49 -3.39 -5.54
N ARG A 84 24.19 -3.54 -5.84
CA ARG A 84 23.52 -4.82 -6.06
C ARG A 84 22.51 -4.69 -7.19
N THR A 85 22.07 -5.79 -7.77
CA THR A 85 21.02 -5.77 -8.79
C THR A 85 19.66 -5.38 -8.19
N ASP A 86 18.76 -4.84 -9.02
CA ASP A 86 17.39 -4.54 -8.60
C ASP A 86 16.66 -5.80 -8.11
N GLU A 87 16.93 -6.96 -8.72
CA GLU A 87 16.34 -8.23 -8.32
C GLU A 87 16.74 -8.63 -6.90
N GLU A 88 18.03 -8.54 -6.57
CA GLU A 88 18.54 -8.82 -5.22
C GLU A 88 17.97 -7.82 -4.19
N ALA A 89 17.96 -6.53 -4.54
CA ALA A 89 17.40 -5.49 -3.66
C ALA A 89 15.90 -5.72 -3.38
N VAL A 90 15.13 -6.06 -4.41
CA VAL A 90 13.70 -6.37 -4.28
C VAL A 90 13.48 -7.65 -3.47
N ALA A 91 14.30 -8.68 -3.66
CA ALA A 91 14.20 -9.93 -2.90
C ALA A 91 14.42 -9.70 -1.40
N GLU A 92 15.46 -8.94 -1.03
CA GLU A 92 15.72 -8.56 0.36
C GLU A 92 14.57 -7.72 0.93
N PHE A 93 14.11 -6.71 0.17
CA PHE A 93 12.99 -5.89 0.59
C PHE A 93 11.72 -6.72 0.84
N LYS A 94 11.39 -7.64 -0.07
CA LYS A 94 10.27 -8.58 0.10
C LYS A 94 10.42 -9.40 1.39
N ALA A 95 11.63 -9.85 1.73
CA ALA A 95 11.87 -10.57 2.98
C ALA A 95 11.59 -9.68 4.21
N ARG A 96 12.08 -8.43 4.22
CA ARG A 96 11.85 -7.47 5.33
C ARG A 96 10.37 -7.22 5.63
N ILE A 97 9.52 -7.20 4.59
CA ILE A 97 8.09 -6.92 4.71
C ILE A 97 7.21 -8.19 4.72
N HIS A 98 7.80 -9.37 4.96
CA HIS A 98 7.13 -10.68 4.98
C HIS A 98 6.29 -10.96 3.71
N ALA A 99 6.82 -10.57 2.55
CA ALA A 99 6.19 -10.67 1.24
C ALA A 99 6.99 -11.51 0.23
N ALA A 100 7.97 -12.29 0.71
CA ALA A 100 8.87 -13.07 -0.14
C ALA A 100 8.20 -14.27 -0.81
N GLN A 101 7.25 -14.90 -0.13
CA GLN A 101 6.70 -16.20 -0.49
C GLN A 101 5.25 -16.35 -0.02
N GLY A 102 4.58 -17.41 -0.48
CA GLY A 102 3.24 -17.79 -0.04
C GLY A 102 2.13 -16.93 -0.63
N GLU A 103 0.94 -16.99 -0.02
CA GLU A 103 -0.26 -16.30 -0.54
C GLU A 103 -0.15 -14.77 -0.51
N ARG A 104 0.80 -14.25 0.28
CA ARG A 104 1.08 -12.82 0.42
C ARG A 104 2.29 -12.38 -0.40
N GLU A 105 2.86 -13.29 -1.21
CA GLU A 105 3.96 -12.97 -2.09
C GLU A 105 3.62 -11.77 -2.97
N ARG A 106 4.59 -10.85 -3.10
CA ARG A 106 4.47 -9.67 -3.94
C ARG A 106 5.48 -9.68 -5.07
N HIS A 107 5.07 -9.20 -6.24
CA HIS A 107 5.92 -9.08 -7.41
C HIS A 107 6.02 -7.61 -7.82
N PHE A 108 7.24 -7.07 -7.80
CA PHE A 108 7.51 -5.70 -8.21
C PHE A 108 8.23 -5.73 -9.55
N VAL A 109 7.47 -5.52 -10.62
CA VAL A 109 7.99 -5.56 -11.99
C VAL A 109 7.64 -4.26 -12.69
N VAL A 110 8.65 -3.48 -13.06
CA VAL A 110 8.48 -2.16 -13.71
C VAL A 110 7.60 -2.28 -14.97
N GLY A 111 6.64 -1.37 -15.09
CA GLY A 111 5.70 -1.33 -16.21
C GLY A 111 4.58 -2.37 -16.13
N LYS A 112 4.54 -3.22 -15.10
CA LYS A 112 3.47 -4.19 -14.88
C LYS A 112 2.53 -3.75 -13.75
N PRO A 113 1.24 -4.12 -13.83
CA PRO A 113 0.35 -3.99 -12.69
C PRO A 113 0.83 -4.87 -11.53
N TYR A 114 1.03 -4.25 -10.36
CA TYR A 114 1.15 -4.91 -9.06
C TYR A 114 -0.17 -5.56 -8.64
N GLY A 115 -1.28 -4.93 -9.01
CA GLY A 115 -2.63 -5.37 -8.73
C GLY A 115 -3.65 -4.61 -9.57
N LEU A 116 -4.87 -5.12 -9.65
CA LEU A 116 -6.03 -4.34 -10.07
C LEU A 116 -6.75 -3.85 -8.84
N VAL A 117 -7.12 -2.57 -8.80
CA VAL A 117 -7.74 -1.95 -7.63
C VAL A 117 -9.06 -1.27 -7.96
N ARG A 118 -9.92 -1.20 -6.95
CA ARG A 118 -11.07 -0.30 -6.88
C ARG A 118 -11.08 0.39 -5.52
N THR A 119 -11.63 1.59 -5.47
CA THR A 119 -11.78 2.33 -4.22
C THR A 119 -13.26 2.56 -3.92
N VAL A 120 -13.65 2.35 -2.67
CA VAL A 120 -15.02 2.52 -2.18
C VAL A 120 -15.04 3.62 -1.14
N TYR A 121 -15.88 4.62 -1.34
CA TYR A 121 -16.08 5.68 -0.36
C TYR A 121 -17.02 5.19 0.74
N VAL A 122 -16.72 5.51 2.01
CA VAL A 122 -17.55 5.11 3.15
C VAL A 122 -18.05 6.35 3.88
N ASP A 123 -17.11 7.15 4.39
CA ASP A 123 -17.39 8.39 5.09
C ASP A 123 -16.21 9.36 4.92
N GLU A 124 -16.29 10.56 5.48
CA GLU A 124 -15.26 11.59 5.32
C GLU A 124 -13.86 11.16 5.78
N ARG A 125 -13.79 10.25 6.74
CA ARG A 125 -12.56 9.77 7.36
C ARG A 125 -12.26 8.31 6.99
N SER A 126 -13.08 7.65 6.16
CA SER A 126 -12.89 6.24 5.79
C SER A 126 -13.06 5.99 4.30
N HIS A 127 -12.16 5.19 3.73
CA HIS A 127 -12.39 4.52 2.46
C HIS A 127 -11.80 3.12 2.44
N TYR A 128 -12.28 2.28 1.53
CA TYR A 128 -11.67 0.99 1.23
C TYR A 128 -10.95 1.02 -0.12
N ARG A 129 -9.89 0.22 -0.22
CA ARG A 129 -9.30 -0.21 -1.49
C ARG A 129 -9.40 -1.73 -1.56
N VAL A 130 -10.07 -2.23 -2.58
CA VAL A 130 -10.15 -3.67 -2.87
C VAL A 130 -9.14 -3.99 -3.96
N SER A 131 -8.41 -5.10 -3.85
CA SER A 131 -7.45 -5.53 -4.84
C SER A 131 -7.65 -6.96 -5.30
N LYS A 132 -7.29 -7.22 -6.56
CA LYS A 132 -7.21 -8.55 -7.15
C LYS A 132 -5.99 -8.68 -8.04
N ASP A 133 -5.59 -9.92 -8.28
CA ASP A 133 -4.46 -10.25 -9.14
C ASP A 133 -4.78 -9.92 -10.61
N PRO A 134 -3.88 -9.24 -11.34
CA PRO A 134 -4.14 -8.78 -12.69
C PRO A 134 -4.16 -9.90 -13.74
N ASN A 135 -3.53 -11.04 -13.45
CA ASN A 135 -3.40 -12.14 -14.42
C ASN A 135 -4.50 -13.20 -14.22
N THR A 136 -4.79 -13.52 -12.96
CA THR A 136 -5.72 -14.59 -12.56
C THR A 136 -7.10 -14.06 -12.19
N ASN A 137 -7.27 -12.75 -12.00
CA ASN A 137 -8.48 -12.12 -11.47
C ASN A 137 -8.89 -12.59 -10.06
N ARG A 138 -8.06 -13.36 -9.37
CA ARG A 138 -8.34 -13.81 -8.00
C ARG A 138 -8.26 -12.63 -7.04
N ALA A 139 -9.22 -12.54 -6.12
CA ALA A 139 -9.18 -11.56 -5.05
C ALA A 139 -7.86 -11.69 -4.26
N GLN A 140 -7.29 -10.56 -3.84
CA GLN A 140 -6.03 -10.53 -3.10
C GLN A 140 -6.20 -9.95 -1.70
N SER A 141 -6.81 -8.78 -1.57
CA SER A 141 -6.93 -8.11 -0.27
C SER A 141 -7.96 -6.99 -0.27
N VAL A 142 -8.37 -6.62 0.94
CA VAL A 142 -9.10 -5.38 1.21
C VAL A 142 -8.26 -4.51 2.15
N MET A 143 -8.13 -3.23 1.83
CA MET A 143 -7.43 -2.25 2.65
C MET A 143 -8.42 -1.19 3.13
N LEU A 144 -8.55 -1.02 4.44
CA LEU A 144 -9.19 0.14 5.06
C LEU A 144 -8.17 1.25 5.24
N ARG A 145 -8.51 2.49 4.90
CA ARG A 145 -7.84 3.67 5.46
C ARG A 145 -8.80 4.44 6.34
N ARG A 146 -8.37 4.77 7.55
CA ARG A 146 -9.14 5.53 8.54
C ARG A 146 -8.31 6.71 9.06
N MET A 147 -8.78 7.93 8.78
CA MET A 147 -8.22 9.18 9.30
C MET A 147 -8.53 9.32 10.79
N ALA A 148 -7.59 9.80 11.59
CA ALA A 148 -7.84 10.22 12.97
C ALA A 148 -8.74 11.46 13.03
N GLU A 149 -9.15 11.85 14.23
CA GLU A 149 -10.06 12.99 14.44
C GLU A 149 -9.39 14.32 14.12
N ASP A 150 -8.09 14.42 14.42
CA ASP A 150 -7.27 15.61 14.17
C ASP A 150 -6.92 15.82 12.69
N GLY A 151 -7.10 14.81 11.84
CA GLY A 151 -6.75 14.88 10.42
C GLY A 151 -5.25 14.90 10.13
N ASP A 152 -4.40 14.67 11.14
CA ASP A 152 -2.94 14.72 11.03
C ASP A 152 -2.31 13.32 10.94
N LEU A 153 -3.08 12.26 11.20
CA LEU A 153 -2.68 10.88 10.95
C LEU A 153 -3.79 10.02 10.35
N TYR A 154 -3.44 8.93 9.67
CA TYR A 154 -4.38 7.86 9.37
C TYR A 154 -3.75 6.49 9.56
N VAL A 155 -4.59 5.49 9.77
CA VAL A 155 -4.20 4.08 9.83
C VAL A 155 -4.70 3.36 8.57
N SER A 156 -3.81 2.60 7.94
CA SER A 156 -4.08 1.74 6.80
C SER A 156 -3.99 0.28 7.23
N THR A 157 -5.11 -0.44 7.20
CA THR A 157 -5.18 -1.85 7.59
C THR A 157 -5.48 -2.71 6.37
N VAL A 158 -4.60 -3.64 6.04
CA VAL A 158 -4.76 -4.57 4.92
C VAL A 158 -5.12 -5.95 5.46
N MET A 159 -6.23 -6.49 4.97
CA MET A 159 -6.78 -7.79 5.33
C MET A 159 -6.72 -8.72 4.13
N ASP A 160 -6.42 -9.99 4.39
CA ASP A 160 -6.54 -11.06 3.40
C ASP A 160 -8.00 -11.54 3.28
N LEU A 161 -8.21 -12.63 2.53
CA LEU A 161 -9.54 -13.15 2.22
C LEU A 161 -10.23 -13.81 3.41
N ASP A 162 -9.47 -14.22 4.43
CA ASP A 162 -9.99 -14.76 5.67
C ASP A 162 -10.26 -13.67 6.71
N GLY A 163 -10.00 -12.40 6.35
CA GLY A 163 -10.18 -11.24 7.21
C GLY A 163 -9.04 -11.03 8.19
N VAL A 164 -7.91 -11.72 8.05
CA VAL A 164 -6.74 -11.53 8.92
C VAL A 164 -6.04 -10.24 8.52
N PRO A 165 -5.89 -9.26 9.44
CA PRO A 165 -5.10 -8.06 9.17
C PRO A 165 -3.63 -8.45 9.06
N PHE A 166 -3.06 -8.47 7.85
CA PHE A 166 -1.66 -8.86 7.66
C PHE A 166 -0.71 -7.68 7.56
N ARG A 167 -1.24 -6.45 7.50
CA ARG A 167 -0.44 -5.22 7.50
C ARG A 167 -1.24 -4.08 8.11
N ILE A 168 -0.68 -3.41 9.10
CA ILE A 168 -1.28 -2.27 9.79
C ILE A 168 -0.23 -1.16 9.77
N ARG A 169 -0.48 -0.09 9.02
CA ARG A 169 0.47 1.01 8.89
C ARG A 169 -0.14 2.31 9.37
N THR A 170 0.62 3.01 10.19
CA THR A 170 0.28 4.36 10.64
C THR A 170 1.03 5.35 9.76
N PHE A 171 0.33 6.36 9.27
CA PHE A 171 0.92 7.44 8.47
C PHE A 171 0.61 8.78 9.12
N VAL A 172 1.62 9.64 9.15
CA VAL A 172 1.53 11.02 9.65
C VAL A 172 1.71 11.99 8.50
N ARG A 173 1.09 13.17 8.60
CA ARG A 173 1.19 14.20 7.57
C ARG A 173 2.65 14.68 7.44
N ASP A 174 3.17 14.62 6.23
CA ASP A 174 4.53 15.06 5.88
C ASP A 174 4.47 16.53 5.47
N ARG A 175 4.89 17.43 6.38
CA ARG A 175 4.82 18.89 6.22
C ARG A 175 6.04 19.45 5.52
#